data_AF-A0A6P1W0Y2-F1
#
_entry.id   AF-A0A6P1W0Y2-F1
#
_cell.length_a   1.000
_cell.length_b   1.000
_cell.length_c   1.000
_cell.angle_alpha   90.00
_cell.angle_beta   90.00
_cell.angle_gamma   90.00
#
_symmetry.space_group_name_H-M   'P 1'
#
loop_
_entity.id
_entity.type
_entity.pdbx_description
1 polymer ?
#
loop_
_entity_poly.entity_id
_entity_poly.type
_entity_poly.pdbx_seq_one_letter_code
_entity_poly.pdbx_strand_id
1 'polypeptide(L)'
;MATISQILQRITTTVKDSPPRNITPVTLRLLLSDIVNFLQDSVNQILLYNNFKPIHSWNGTKLKLQNPNGTYGPEVDLRGPLPNLGLVVGKNLFNPLSTSLTANKAVDTGGNGQIYDFANYISSEYMPVVAGDKYTFSGMATTKGLRFEDAARALVSGASLSGSAATTVTVPANAVWMIFTVKTTSESVIPATIQVEKSAVVTSFQPYQTVVTQIENSPIKASLLADNTSLAVVGNNPDSVMNKAGVQAVVAAGLPSFGLRMNPNLFNPANVQMNVAINLGGNGTIYNNFPNWISSEWMPVVAGEKYTFSNVVKQRGIRFENAARALVSGAVAVASGASTVTVPATAVWMCFAVKDDTEASIPATFQVEKGTSASSYNAYGTGQLHSINGNPLVPYYYRETTGLKFLIFGDSIATMWPQYIQMPYWGKVDSFATSSAWIKDKPGATVASESFSVQLQMAIDQAVSPDVIGIFLGTNDSFSSNIGTYETAMAKATLADLDRAGSLYESLRYHYWKISTQWPNAKVFHATPLQRADRTIDQMKTITDAIKRMAATYCVRVIDAEAESGIIRQFEVAAGAGRYLTDGVHPGTDGRKMLADYYMKRIIRGLV
;
A
#
# COMPACT_ATOMS: atom_id res chain seq x y z
N MET A 1 29.58 30.59 -26.12
CA MET A 1 28.63 31.27 -25.22
C MET A 1 29.12 32.68 -24.97
N ALA A 2 28.23 33.67 -25.00
CA ALA A 2 28.60 35.05 -24.68
C ALA A 2 28.92 35.18 -23.18
N THR A 3 29.92 35.98 -22.84
CA THR A 3 30.28 36.28 -21.44
C THR A 3 29.21 37.16 -20.78
N ILE A 4 29.12 37.13 -19.44
CA ILE A 4 28.17 37.92 -18.66
C ILE A 4 28.25 39.42 -19.01
N SER A 5 29.45 39.95 -19.22
CA SER A 5 29.66 41.34 -19.66
C SER A 5 29.09 41.62 -21.06
N GLN A 6 29.14 40.65 -21.99
CA GLN A 6 28.59 40.79 -23.34
C GLN A 6 27.05 40.77 -23.34
N ILE A 7 26.43 40.04 -22.41
CA ILE A 7 24.97 39.98 -22.23
C ILE A 7 24.45 41.29 -21.62
N LEU A 8 25.10 41.78 -20.56
CA LEU A 8 24.78 43.06 -19.92
C LEU A 8 24.97 44.24 -20.88
N GLN A 9 26.01 44.21 -21.70
CA GLN A 9 26.24 45.22 -22.73
C GLN A 9 25.10 45.22 -23.76
N ARG A 10 24.67 44.05 -24.26
CA ARG A 10 23.53 43.96 -25.21
C ARG A 10 22.21 44.44 -24.63
N ILE A 11 21.91 44.10 -23.37
CA ILE A 11 20.70 44.58 -22.68
C ILE A 11 20.77 46.11 -22.56
N THR A 12 21.91 46.64 -22.16
CA THR A 12 22.11 48.09 -22.00
C THR A 12 21.98 48.81 -23.34
N THR A 13 22.58 48.32 -24.42
CA THR A 13 22.47 48.94 -25.75
C THR A 13 21.04 48.86 -26.31
N THR A 14 20.29 47.80 -26.01
CA THR A 14 18.92 47.62 -26.52
C THR A 14 17.89 48.47 -25.77
N VAL A 15 18.18 48.82 -24.50
CA VAL A 15 17.24 49.53 -23.61
C VAL A 15 17.54 51.04 -23.51
N LYS A 16 18.79 51.48 -23.76
CA LYS A 16 19.24 52.85 -23.44
C LYS A 16 18.96 53.90 -24.53
N ASP A 17 18.69 53.51 -25.77
CA ASP A 17 18.30 54.44 -26.84
C ASP A 17 16.76 54.42 -27.06
N SER A 18 16.08 55.45 -26.54
CA SER A 18 14.64 55.82 -26.60
C SER A 18 13.81 55.43 -27.87
N PRO A 19 12.47 55.65 -27.88
CA PRO A 19 11.34 55.01 -27.19
C PRO A 19 10.87 53.70 -27.91
N PRO A 20 9.94 52.88 -27.36
CA PRO A 20 9.67 51.54 -27.87
C PRO A 20 8.86 51.60 -29.18
N ARG A 21 9.54 51.66 -30.33
CA ARG A 21 8.86 51.47 -31.62
C ARG A 21 9.48 50.44 -32.57
N ASN A 22 10.68 49.89 -32.33
CA ASN A 22 11.30 48.97 -33.29
C ASN A 22 12.03 47.76 -32.67
N ILE A 23 11.54 47.20 -31.55
CA ILE A 23 12.00 45.84 -31.16
C ILE A 23 11.24 44.84 -32.01
N THR A 24 11.92 44.22 -32.97
CA THR A 24 11.30 43.14 -33.76
C THR A 24 10.99 41.94 -32.85
N PRO A 25 9.96 41.14 -33.14
CA PRO A 25 9.65 39.93 -32.37
C PRO A 25 10.83 38.95 -32.24
N VAL A 26 11.74 38.95 -33.22
CA VAL A 26 12.96 38.16 -33.22
C VAL A 26 13.94 38.68 -32.17
N THR A 27 14.17 39.99 -32.13
CA THR A 27 15.03 40.64 -31.14
C THR A 27 14.52 40.41 -29.72
N LEU A 28 13.20 40.49 -29.51
CA LEU A 28 12.58 40.23 -28.21
C LEU A 28 12.74 38.76 -27.78
N ARG A 29 12.56 37.80 -28.70
CA ARG A 29 12.76 36.37 -28.41
C ARG A 29 14.21 36.04 -28.05
N LEU A 30 15.17 36.63 -28.75
CA LEU A 30 16.58 36.43 -28.46
C LEU A 30 16.94 37.00 -27.08
N LEU A 31 16.42 38.18 -26.74
CA LEU A 31 16.63 38.79 -25.43
C LEU A 31 16.03 37.95 -24.29
N LEU A 32 14.80 37.44 -24.48
CA LEU A 32 14.15 36.54 -23.53
C LEU A 32 14.89 35.20 -23.40
N SER A 33 15.37 34.63 -24.50
CA SER A 33 16.16 33.40 -24.48
C SER A 33 17.47 33.57 -23.73
N ASP A 34 18.16 34.70 -23.93
CA ASP A 34 19.41 35.01 -23.23
C ASP A 34 19.19 35.20 -21.72
N ILE A 35 18.07 35.82 -21.31
CA ILE A 35 17.69 35.96 -19.90
C ILE A 35 17.36 34.61 -19.26
N VAL A 36 16.60 33.75 -19.96
CA VAL A 36 16.25 32.41 -19.45
C VAL A 36 17.49 31.54 -19.27
N ASN A 37 18.40 31.57 -20.25
CA ASN A 37 19.67 30.83 -20.17
C ASN A 37 20.55 31.35 -19.02
N PHE A 38 20.63 32.68 -18.82
CA PHE A 38 21.35 33.26 -17.69
C PHE A 38 20.79 32.83 -16.33
N LEU A 39 19.46 32.79 -16.19
CA LEU A 39 18.81 32.33 -14.95
C LEU A 39 19.05 30.84 -14.71
N GLN A 40 18.96 30.00 -15.74
CA GLN A 40 19.24 28.57 -15.63
C GLN A 40 20.71 28.29 -15.28
N ASP A 41 21.66 28.96 -15.91
CA ASP A 41 23.08 28.78 -15.60
C ASP A 41 23.44 29.30 -14.20
N SER A 42 22.82 30.40 -13.76
CA SER A 42 23.01 30.93 -12.40
C SER A 42 22.43 29.99 -11.33
N VAL A 43 21.25 29.42 -11.58
CA VAL A 43 20.64 28.42 -10.68
C VAL A 43 21.49 27.16 -10.64
N ASN A 44 21.99 26.68 -11.78
CA ASN A 44 22.84 25.49 -11.83
C ASN A 44 24.20 25.71 -11.14
N GLN A 45 24.80 26.89 -11.29
CA GLN A 45 26.03 27.27 -10.56
C GLN A 45 25.79 27.38 -9.05
N ILE A 46 24.67 27.95 -8.62
CA ILE A 46 24.28 28.02 -7.19
C ILE A 46 24.05 26.61 -6.60
N LEU A 47 23.47 25.70 -7.38
CA LEU A 47 23.25 24.31 -6.97
C LEU A 47 24.55 23.50 -6.92
N LEU A 48 25.49 23.73 -7.84
CA LEU A 48 26.78 23.05 -7.88
C LEU A 48 27.78 23.57 -6.83
N TYR A 49 27.78 24.87 -6.53
CA TYR A 49 28.70 25.46 -5.55
C TYR A 49 28.32 25.16 -4.09
N ASN A 50 27.04 24.88 -3.81
CA ASN A 50 26.54 24.73 -2.44
C ASN A 50 26.40 23.29 -1.94
N ASN A 51 26.66 22.26 -2.77
CA ASN A 51 26.70 20.83 -2.40
C ASN A 51 25.96 20.49 -1.08
N PHE A 52 24.65 20.77 -1.01
CA PHE A 52 23.86 20.79 0.23
C PHE A 52 23.70 19.36 0.77
N LYS A 53 24.74 18.83 1.40
CA LYS A 53 24.65 17.82 2.43
C LYS A 53 24.80 18.55 3.76
N PRO A 54 23.72 18.77 4.53
CA PRO A 54 23.88 19.27 5.88
C PRO A 54 24.80 18.32 6.64
N ILE A 55 25.95 18.85 7.07
CA ILE A 55 26.89 18.11 7.91
C ILE A 55 26.17 17.88 9.23
N HIS A 56 26.13 16.63 9.65
CA HIS A 56 25.36 16.21 10.82
C HIS A 56 26.24 15.35 11.72
N SER A 57 25.92 15.36 13.01
CA SER A 57 26.61 14.57 14.03
C SER A 57 25.58 13.81 14.85
N TRP A 58 25.89 12.54 15.10
CA TRP A 58 25.09 11.62 15.90
C TRP A 58 25.72 11.41 17.27
N ASN A 59 24.88 11.41 18.31
CA ASN A 59 25.23 10.97 19.67
C ASN A 59 24.11 10.06 20.20
N GLY A 60 24.24 8.76 19.95
CA GLY A 60 23.15 7.80 20.20
C GLY A 60 21.92 8.13 19.34
N THR A 61 20.78 8.39 19.98
CA THR A 61 19.50 8.75 19.30
C THR A 61 19.35 10.25 19.04
N LYS A 62 20.37 11.04 19.37
CA LYS A 62 20.34 12.50 19.23
C LYS A 62 21.05 12.93 17.96
N LEU A 63 20.43 13.84 17.23
CA LEU A 63 20.93 14.44 15.99
C LEU A 63 21.14 15.93 16.17
N LYS A 64 22.29 16.45 15.72
CA LYS A 64 22.51 17.89 15.53
C LYS A 64 23.02 18.18 14.13
N LEU A 65 22.59 19.32 13.58
CA LEU A 65 22.95 19.79 12.24
C LEU A 65 23.91 20.98 12.35
N GLN A 66 24.87 21.04 11.43
CA GLN A 66 25.76 22.18 11.31
C GLN A 66 25.05 23.30 10.54
N ASN A 67 25.00 24.48 11.14
CA ASN A 67 24.50 25.70 10.55
C ASN A 67 25.45 26.19 9.43
N PRO A 68 24.97 27.05 8.50
CA PRO A 68 25.79 27.61 7.42
C PRO A 68 27.04 28.38 7.90
N ASN A 69 27.06 28.86 9.15
CA ASN A 69 28.20 29.54 9.75
C ASN A 69 29.25 28.59 10.38
N GLY A 70 29.09 27.27 10.22
CA GLY A 70 30.00 26.26 10.76
C GLY A 70 29.75 25.85 12.22
N THR A 71 28.82 26.49 12.94
CA THR A 71 28.41 26.08 14.30
C THR A 71 27.38 24.96 14.26
N TYR A 72 27.25 24.15 15.32
CA TYR A 72 26.17 23.17 15.43
C TYR A 72 24.96 23.74 16.17
N GLY A 73 23.76 23.44 15.66
CA GLY A 73 22.50 23.67 16.36
C GLY A 73 22.31 22.75 17.58
N PRO A 74 21.22 22.93 18.33
CA PRO A 74 20.91 22.09 19.49
C PRO A 74 20.71 20.62 19.09
N GLU A 75 21.05 19.69 20.00
CA GLU A 75 20.77 18.27 19.82
C GLU A 75 19.28 17.98 19.96
N VAL A 76 18.72 17.26 18.99
CA VAL A 76 17.33 16.80 18.97
C VAL A 76 17.31 15.29 19.19
N ASP A 77 16.70 14.82 20.28
CA ASP A 77 16.47 13.38 20.49
C ASP A 77 15.30 12.93 19.62
N LEU A 78 15.59 12.07 18.64
CA LEU A 78 14.60 11.63 17.65
C LEU A 78 13.58 10.63 18.21
N ARG A 79 13.68 10.27 19.49
CA ARG A 79 12.66 9.50 20.20
C ARG A 79 11.45 10.34 20.64
N GLY A 80 11.52 11.66 20.50
CA GLY A 80 10.51 12.60 21.02
C GLY A 80 10.53 12.68 22.56
N PRO A 81 9.79 13.61 23.18
CA PRO A 81 9.49 13.50 24.61
C PRO A 81 8.78 12.17 24.85
N LEU A 82 9.16 11.45 25.91
CA LEU A 82 8.38 10.28 26.34
C LEU A 82 6.92 10.72 26.48
N PRO A 83 5.96 10.00 25.88
CA PRO A 83 4.56 10.37 26.01
C PRO A 83 4.23 10.47 27.50
N ASN A 84 3.47 11.50 27.87
CA ASN A 84 2.96 11.64 29.22
C ASN A 84 1.91 10.54 29.43
N LEU A 85 2.39 9.34 29.75
CA LEU A 85 1.56 8.18 30.07
C LEU A 85 0.83 8.55 31.36
N GLY A 86 -0.44 8.92 31.23
CA GLY A 86 -1.35 9.13 32.36
C GLY A 86 -1.63 7.80 33.05
N LEU A 87 -0.61 7.22 33.68
CA LEU A 87 -0.68 6.06 34.54
C LEU A 87 -1.55 6.43 35.74
N VAL A 88 -2.84 6.11 35.66
CA VAL A 88 -3.66 6.00 36.85
C VAL A 88 -3.34 4.63 37.45
N VAL A 89 -2.30 4.60 38.29
CA VAL A 89 -2.08 3.44 39.15
C VAL A 89 -3.33 3.28 40.00
N GLY A 90 -3.91 2.08 40.06
CA GLY A 90 -5.02 1.81 40.97
C GLY A 90 -4.65 2.19 42.40
N LYS A 91 -5.64 2.48 43.25
CA LYS A 91 -5.40 2.92 44.64
C LYS A 91 -4.48 1.97 45.41
N ASN A 92 -4.63 0.67 45.17
CA ASN A 92 -3.78 -0.35 45.71
C ASN A 92 -2.48 -0.47 44.90
N LEU A 93 -1.37 -0.14 45.54
CA LEU A 93 -0.02 -0.14 44.99
C LEU A 93 0.68 -1.51 45.10
N PHE A 94 0.12 -2.46 45.85
CA PHE A 94 0.72 -3.78 46.06
C PHE A 94 0.20 -4.79 45.04
N ASN A 95 1.10 -5.39 44.25
CA ASN A 95 0.78 -6.46 43.33
C ASN A 95 1.03 -7.86 43.97
N PRO A 96 -0.02 -8.59 44.39
CA PRO A 96 0.13 -9.92 44.99
C PRO A 96 0.60 -11.00 44.00
N LEU A 97 0.64 -10.69 42.69
CA LEU A 97 1.10 -11.57 41.62
C LEU A 97 2.47 -11.14 41.05
N SER A 98 3.17 -10.21 41.69
CA SER A 98 4.50 -9.78 41.22
C SER A 98 5.46 -10.97 41.21
N THR A 99 6.21 -11.13 40.11
CA THR A 99 7.31 -12.11 40.03
C THR A 99 8.53 -11.69 40.85
N SER A 100 8.53 -10.47 41.39
CA SER A 100 9.60 -9.92 42.24
C SER A 100 9.34 -10.11 43.74
N LEU A 101 8.25 -10.80 44.11
CA LEU A 101 8.04 -11.21 45.49
C LEU A 101 9.16 -12.14 45.94
N THR A 102 9.72 -11.89 47.11
CA THR A 102 10.88 -12.65 47.60
C THR A 102 10.44 -13.74 48.57
N ALA A 103 10.59 -15.00 48.15
CA ALA A 103 10.30 -16.15 48.99
C ALA A 103 11.35 -16.32 50.12
N ASN A 104 10.90 -16.90 51.22
CA ASN A 104 11.67 -17.19 52.43
C ASN A 104 12.30 -15.96 53.12
N LYS A 105 11.74 -14.77 52.88
CA LYS A 105 12.17 -13.52 53.52
C LYS A 105 11.04 -12.90 54.32
N ALA A 106 11.34 -12.38 55.49
CA ALA A 106 10.42 -11.57 56.28
C ALA A 106 11.12 -10.33 56.84
N VAL A 107 10.41 -9.21 56.84
CA VAL A 107 10.75 -8.05 57.64
C VAL A 107 10.25 -8.27 59.07
N ASP A 108 11.06 -7.92 60.06
CA ASP A 108 10.74 -8.07 61.47
C ASP A 108 9.44 -7.34 61.87
N THR A 109 8.55 -8.07 62.53
CA THR A 109 7.29 -7.55 63.06
C THR A 109 7.48 -6.66 64.29
N GLY A 110 8.66 -6.69 64.93
CA GLY A 110 9.04 -5.80 66.02
C GLY A 110 9.30 -4.35 65.58
N GLY A 111 9.30 -4.07 64.28
CA GLY A 111 9.42 -2.72 63.72
C GLY A 111 10.85 -2.18 63.62
N ASN A 112 11.88 -3.01 63.81
CA ASN A 112 13.28 -2.60 63.63
C ASN A 112 13.73 -2.58 62.14
N GLY A 113 12.93 -3.12 61.22
CA GLY A 113 13.22 -3.14 59.78
C GLY A 113 14.31 -4.13 59.35
N GLN A 114 14.71 -5.06 60.23
CA GLN A 114 15.62 -6.15 59.85
C GLN A 114 14.92 -7.15 58.94
N ILE A 115 15.66 -7.68 57.96
CA ILE A 115 15.18 -8.74 57.07
C ILE A 115 15.83 -10.05 57.49
N TYR A 116 15.01 -11.06 57.74
CA TYR A 116 15.42 -12.40 58.11
C TYR A 116 15.08 -13.42 57.04
N ASP A 117 15.86 -14.50 57.02
CA ASP A 117 15.56 -15.71 56.27
C ASP A 117 14.64 -16.62 57.09
N PHE A 118 13.38 -16.71 56.70
CA PHE A 118 12.40 -17.60 57.32
C PHE A 118 11.65 -18.40 56.27
N ALA A 119 11.71 -19.73 56.38
CA ALA A 119 11.03 -20.63 55.47
C ALA A 119 9.51 -20.33 55.43
N ASN A 120 8.92 -20.37 54.23
CA ASN A 120 7.49 -20.15 53.95
C ASN A 120 6.96 -18.72 54.20
N TYR A 121 7.83 -17.76 54.55
CA TYR A 121 7.50 -16.33 54.51
C TYR A 121 7.68 -15.78 53.10
N ILE A 122 6.96 -14.69 52.79
CA ILE A 122 7.13 -13.95 51.53
C ILE A 122 7.15 -12.46 51.85
N SER A 123 8.11 -11.75 51.27
CA SER A 123 8.18 -10.28 51.29
C SER A 123 7.75 -9.70 49.96
N SER A 124 7.22 -8.47 50.00
CA SER A 124 6.85 -7.71 48.81
C SER A 124 8.05 -7.48 47.90
N GLU A 125 7.79 -6.99 46.69
CA GLU A 125 8.81 -6.31 45.92
C GLU A 125 9.25 -5.02 46.63
N TYR A 126 10.38 -4.47 46.21
CA TYR A 126 10.80 -3.15 46.67
C TYR A 126 9.96 -2.09 45.97
N MET A 127 9.14 -1.38 46.74
CA MET A 127 8.24 -0.36 46.24
C MET A 127 8.90 1.03 46.37
N PRO A 128 8.89 1.87 45.31
CA PRO A 128 9.45 3.21 45.39
C PRO A 128 8.57 4.11 46.29
N VAL A 129 9.21 4.93 47.11
CA VAL A 129 8.56 5.88 48.01
C VAL A 129 9.26 7.24 47.94
N VAL A 130 8.57 8.29 48.40
CA VAL A 130 9.14 9.63 48.52
C VAL A 130 9.08 10.04 49.99
N ALA A 131 10.20 10.56 50.50
CA ALA A 131 10.31 11.02 51.89
C ALA A 131 9.19 12.01 52.26
N GLY A 132 8.61 11.84 53.45
CA GLY A 132 7.51 12.67 53.95
C GLY A 132 6.11 12.23 53.52
N ASP A 133 5.98 11.38 52.48
CA ASP A 133 4.67 10.87 52.08
C ASP A 133 4.09 9.88 53.09
N LYS A 134 2.77 9.72 53.07
CA LYS A 134 2.05 8.77 53.92
C LYS A 134 1.54 7.60 53.11
N TYR A 135 1.73 6.40 53.67
CA TYR A 135 1.22 5.16 53.11
C TYR A 135 0.33 4.45 54.13
N THR A 136 -0.85 4.03 53.69
CA THR A 136 -1.81 3.29 54.52
C THR A 136 -1.86 1.83 54.05
N PHE A 137 -1.67 0.91 55.00
CA PHE A 137 -1.69 -0.53 54.81
C PHE A 137 -2.96 -1.09 55.44
N SER A 138 -3.73 -1.90 54.71
CA SER A 138 -4.98 -2.48 55.19
C SER A 138 -5.22 -3.90 54.64
N GLY A 139 -6.18 -4.62 55.21
CA GLY A 139 -6.61 -5.93 54.73
C GLY A 139 -5.57 -7.04 54.92
N MET A 140 -4.67 -6.87 55.88
CA MET A 140 -3.73 -7.89 56.35
C MET A 140 -4.45 -8.85 57.30
N ALA A 141 -4.04 -10.12 57.37
CA ALA A 141 -4.63 -11.10 58.30
C ALA A 141 -3.82 -11.26 59.60
N THR A 142 -2.52 -10.97 59.57
CA THR A 142 -1.62 -10.99 60.73
C THR A 142 -0.67 -9.81 60.69
N THR A 143 -0.07 -9.47 61.84
CA THR A 143 0.91 -8.38 61.95
C THR A 143 2.09 -8.59 61.00
N LYS A 144 2.48 -7.54 60.28
CA LYS A 144 3.60 -7.56 59.31
C LYS A 144 4.71 -6.60 59.71
N GLY A 145 5.93 -6.87 59.30
CA GLY A 145 7.04 -5.91 59.36
C GLY A 145 7.12 -5.09 58.09
N LEU A 146 7.52 -3.82 58.23
CA LEU A 146 7.83 -2.88 57.15
C LEU A 146 9.27 -2.35 57.35
N ARG A 147 9.98 -2.18 56.24
CA ARG A 147 11.33 -1.60 56.19
C ARG A 147 11.38 -0.50 55.14
N PHE A 148 12.02 0.60 55.48
CA PHE A 148 12.40 1.68 54.56
C PHE A 148 13.90 1.63 54.27
N GLU A 149 14.27 1.89 53.02
CA GLU A 149 15.67 1.90 52.57
C GLU A 149 16.02 3.15 51.76
N ASP A 150 17.30 3.50 51.76
CA ASP A 150 17.87 4.56 50.95
C ASP A 150 18.19 4.09 49.52
N ALA A 151 18.76 4.99 48.70
CA ALA A 151 19.09 4.70 47.30
C ALA A 151 20.15 3.59 47.13
N ALA A 152 20.95 3.35 48.17
CA ALA A 152 21.96 2.30 48.22
C ALA A 152 21.43 0.98 48.84
N ARG A 153 20.11 0.88 49.13
CA ARG A 153 19.47 -0.26 49.81
C ARG A 153 19.86 -0.44 51.27
N ALA A 154 20.45 0.58 51.91
CA ALA A 154 20.73 0.54 53.33
C ALA A 154 19.45 0.80 54.15
N LEU A 155 19.34 0.14 55.31
CA LEU A 155 18.22 0.31 56.24
C LEU A 155 18.15 1.77 56.73
N VAL A 156 17.01 2.42 56.52
CA VAL A 156 16.72 3.76 57.08
C VAL A 156 15.90 3.62 58.36
N SER A 157 14.81 2.86 58.33
CA SER A 157 13.99 2.56 59.51
C SER A 157 13.07 1.35 59.28
N GLY A 158 12.38 0.91 60.32
CA GLY A 158 11.31 -0.08 60.24
C GLY A 158 10.02 0.37 60.92
N ALA A 159 8.95 -0.40 60.70
CA ALA A 159 7.68 -0.25 61.39
C ALA A 159 6.94 -1.60 61.51
N SER A 160 6.02 -1.67 62.47
CA SER A 160 5.08 -2.79 62.60
C SER A 160 3.74 -2.40 62.01
N LEU A 161 3.15 -3.29 61.20
CA LEU A 161 1.86 -3.12 60.55
C LEU A 161 0.83 -4.02 61.22
N SER A 162 -0.26 -3.45 61.73
CA SER A 162 -1.31 -4.19 62.43
C SER A 162 -2.04 -5.18 61.52
N GLY A 163 -2.26 -6.40 62.02
CA GLY A 163 -3.08 -7.41 61.32
C GLY A 163 -4.59 -7.23 61.46
N SER A 164 -5.06 -6.34 62.36
CA SER A 164 -6.50 -6.18 62.66
C SER A 164 -7.07 -4.81 62.30
N ALA A 165 -6.21 -3.82 62.04
CA ALA A 165 -6.60 -2.47 61.70
C ALA A 165 -5.67 -1.89 60.62
N ALA A 166 -6.16 -0.89 59.87
CA ALA A 166 -5.31 -0.18 58.94
C ALA A 166 -4.19 0.56 59.67
N THR A 167 -2.98 0.51 59.12
CA THR A 167 -1.80 1.17 59.68
C THR A 167 -1.29 2.22 58.70
N THR A 168 -1.18 3.47 59.14
CA THR A 168 -0.60 4.56 58.35
C THR A 168 0.81 4.87 58.84
N VAL A 169 1.77 4.89 57.92
CA VAL A 169 3.17 5.21 58.18
C VAL A 169 3.59 6.44 57.37
N THR A 170 4.51 7.22 57.91
CA THR A 170 5.15 8.34 57.19
C THR A 170 6.53 7.89 56.72
N VAL A 171 6.85 8.10 55.46
CA VAL A 171 8.15 7.74 54.88
C VAL A 171 9.23 8.61 55.53
N PRO A 172 10.26 8.02 56.16
CA PRO A 172 11.33 8.78 56.81
C PRO A 172 12.18 9.56 55.79
N ALA A 173 12.92 10.56 56.27
CA ALA A 173 13.89 11.27 55.45
C ALA A 173 14.91 10.28 54.86
N ASN A 174 15.35 10.55 53.62
CA ASN A 174 16.33 9.76 52.85
C ASN A 174 15.86 8.37 52.39
N ALA A 175 14.65 7.92 52.74
CA ALA A 175 14.10 6.69 52.19
C ALA A 175 13.56 6.91 50.77
N VAL A 176 13.90 5.98 49.88
CA VAL A 176 13.43 5.93 48.49
C VAL A 176 12.80 4.58 48.14
N TRP A 177 12.97 3.56 49.00
CA TRP A 177 12.33 2.26 48.85
C TRP A 177 11.64 1.82 50.14
N MET A 178 10.60 1.00 49.99
CA MET A 178 10.01 0.24 51.08
C MET A 178 9.80 -1.23 50.69
N ILE A 179 9.84 -2.12 51.68
CA ILE A 179 9.55 -3.55 51.55
C ILE A 179 8.84 -4.03 52.82
N PHE A 180 7.88 -4.93 52.69
CA PHE A 180 7.14 -5.46 53.83
C PHE A 180 6.81 -6.95 53.69
N THR A 181 6.56 -7.61 54.82
CA THR A 181 6.13 -9.02 54.83
C THR A 181 4.69 -9.14 54.32
N VAL A 182 4.46 -9.95 53.28
CA VAL A 182 3.12 -10.13 52.67
C VAL A 182 2.45 -11.44 53.08
N LYS A 183 3.26 -12.45 53.42
CA LYS A 183 2.78 -13.76 53.91
C LYS A 183 3.68 -14.27 55.02
N THR A 184 3.06 -14.83 56.04
CA THR A 184 3.68 -15.47 57.20
C THR A 184 3.43 -16.97 57.20
N THR A 185 4.02 -17.72 58.15
CA THR A 185 3.81 -19.17 58.28
C THR A 185 2.41 -19.56 58.74
N SER A 186 1.68 -18.65 59.41
CA SER A 186 0.29 -18.88 59.82
C SER A 186 -0.72 -18.71 58.67
N GLU A 187 -0.26 -18.27 57.50
CA GLU A 187 -1.09 -18.06 56.32
C GLU A 187 -0.74 -19.08 55.23
N SER A 188 -1.75 -19.76 54.66
CA SER A 188 -1.57 -20.71 53.57
C SER A 188 -1.25 -20.02 52.24
N VAL A 189 -1.76 -18.80 52.04
CA VAL A 189 -1.59 -17.97 50.84
C VAL A 189 -1.38 -16.51 51.22
N ILE A 190 -0.90 -15.68 50.29
CA ILE A 190 -0.91 -14.22 50.48
C ILE A 190 -2.38 -13.78 50.61
N PRO A 191 -2.77 -13.04 51.67
CA PRO A 191 -4.14 -12.57 51.80
C PRO A 191 -4.56 -11.72 50.61
N ALA A 192 -5.68 -12.09 49.97
CA ALA A 192 -6.16 -11.45 48.74
C ALA A 192 -6.59 -9.98 48.93
N THR A 193 -6.75 -9.55 50.18
CA THR A 193 -7.28 -8.23 50.56
C THR A 193 -6.20 -7.22 50.93
N ILE A 194 -4.91 -7.56 50.85
CA ILE A 194 -3.84 -6.62 51.17
C ILE A 194 -3.92 -5.42 50.23
N GLN A 195 -3.97 -4.23 50.83
CA GLN A 195 -4.00 -2.97 50.13
C GLN A 195 -2.98 -1.99 50.71
N VAL A 196 -2.20 -1.39 49.82
CA VAL A 196 -1.21 -0.35 50.12
C VAL A 196 -1.57 0.90 49.34
N GLU A 197 -1.88 2.00 50.02
CA GLU A 197 -2.32 3.25 49.38
C GLU A 197 -1.39 4.39 49.75
N LYS A 198 -1.03 5.24 48.79
CA LYS A 198 -0.34 6.52 49.07
C LYS A 198 -1.36 7.56 49.57
N SER A 199 -1.78 7.41 50.82
CA SER A 199 -2.78 8.25 51.48
C SER A 199 -2.66 8.12 52.99
N ALA A 200 -3.19 9.09 53.73
CA ALA A 200 -3.36 9.02 55.18
C ALA A 200 -4.72 8.42 55.60
N VAL A 201 -5.58 8.10 54.63
CA VAL A 201 -6.95 7.62 54.85
C VAL A 201 -7.10 6.26 54.21
N VAL A 202 -7.56 5.27 54.99
CA VAL A 202 -7.92 3.94 54.50
C VAL A 202 -9.17 4.01 53.64
N THR A 203 -9.15 3.31 52.50
CA THR A 203 -10.36 3.14 51.67
C THR A 203 -10.81 1.69 51.58
N SER A 204 -11.99 1.46 51.01
CA SER A 204 -12.48 0.11 50.72
C SER A 204 -11.52 -0.62 49.78
N PHE A 205 -11.36 -1.93 49.97
CA PHE A 205 -10.46 -2.75 49.16
C PHE A 205 -10.74 -2.61 47.65
N GLN A 206 -9.67 -2.36 46.89
CA GLN A 206 -9.61 -2.45 45.44
C GLN A 206 -8.43 -3.34 45.05
N PRO A 207 -8.61 -4.28 44.11
CA PRO A 207 -7.50 -5.06 43.57
C PRO A 207 -6.44 -4.14 42.94
N TYR A 208 -5.20 -4.59 42.94
CA TYR A 208 -4.12 -3.95 42.18
C TYR A 208 -4.50 -3.81 40.70
N GLN A 209 -4.34 -2.61 40.14
CA GLN A 209 -4.68 -2.29 38.76
C GLN A 209 -3.52 -1.54 38.09
N THR A 210 -2.92 -2.16 37.07
CA THR A 210 -1.99 -1.51 36.12
C THR A 210 -2.74 -1.22 34.84
N VAL A 211 -3.61 -0.20 34.85
CA VAL A 211 -4.35 0.13 33.64
C VAL A 211 -4.06 1.55 33.23
N VAL A 212 -3.49 1.68 32.02
CA VAL A 212 -3.49 2.95 31.31
C VAL A 212 -4.95 3.26 31.03
N THR A 213 -5.50 4.32 31.61
CA THR A 213 -6.89 4.73 31.38
C THR A 213 -7.00 5.83 30.33
N GLN A 214 -5.87 6.46 29.98
CA GLN A 214 -5.82 7.57 29.01
C GLN A 214 -4.42 7.75 28.40
N ILE A 215 -4.40 8.17 27.12
CA ILE A 215 -3.19 8.61 26.39
C ILE A 215 -3.46 10.03 25.90
N GLU A 216 -2.58 10.98 26.21
CA GLU A 216 -2.69 12.40 25.79
C GLU A 216 -4.09 13.00 26.05
N ASN A 217 -4.63 12.79 27.26
CA ASN A 217 -5.97 13.23 27.70
C ASN A 217 -7.16 12.58 26.96
N SER A 218 -6.93 11.52 26.17
CA SER A 218 -7.98 10.73 25.54
C SER A 218 -8.27 9.45 26.33
N PRO A 219 -9.51 9.22 26.82
CA PRO A 219 -9.84 8.01 27.55
C PRO A 219 -9.75 6.76 26.66
N ILE A 220 -9.14 5.70 27.19
CA ILE A 220 -9.12 4.38 26.55
C ILE A 220 -10.52 3.77 26.66
N LYS A 221 -11.09 3.32 25.52
CA LYS A 221 -12.44 2.75 25.45
C LYS A 221 -12.64 1.65 26.49
N ALA A 222 -13.76 1.69 27.22
CA ALA A 222 -14.10 0.73 28.28
C ALA A 222 -14.06 -0.75 27.85
N SER A 223 -14.29 -1.03 26.56
CA SER A 223 -14.16 -2.38 25.98
C SER A 223 -12.74 -2.96 26.01
N LEU A 224 -11.71 -2.11 26.14
CA LEU A 224 -10.29 -2.51 26.25
C LEU A 224 -9.85 -2.70 27.72
N LEU A 225 -10.65 -2.25 28.69
CA LEU A 225 -10.37 -2.31 30.14
C LEU A 225 -11.03 -3.54 30.82
N ALA A 226 -11.89 -4.28 30.11
CA ALA A 226 -12.70 -5.35 30.68
C ALA A 226 -11.91 -6.63 31.02
N ASP A 227 -10.72 -6.83 30.45
CA ASP A 227 -9.84 -7.97 30.73
C ASP A 227 -8.57 -7.51 31.46
N ASN A 228 -8.65 -7.50 32.80
CA ASN A 228 -7.67 -7.02 33.78
C ASN A 228 -6.30 -7.75 33.80
N THR A 229 -5.83 -8.40 32.73
CA THR A 229 -4.66 -9.31 32.83
C THR A 229 -3.53 -9.18 31.83
N SER A 230 -3.60 -8.41 30.72
CA SER A 230 -2.38 -8.17 29.91
C SER A 230 -2.61 -7.25 28.71
N LEU A 231 -1.96 -6.09 28.74
CA LEU A 231 -1.65 -5.31 27.55
C LEU A 231 -0.23 -5.70 27.11
N ALA A 232 -0.06 -6.27 25.92
CA ALA A 232 1.24 -6.54 25.34
C ALA A 232 1.53 -5.52 24.23
N VAL A 233 2.71 -4.91 24.27
CA VAL A 233 3.20 -4.06 23.17
C VAL A 233 3.69 -4.98 22.05
N VAL A 234 3.10 -4.88 20.86
CA VAL A 234 3.50 -5.67 19.70
C VAL A 234 4.42 -4.84 18.80
N GLY A 235 5.73 -5.03 18.93
CA GLY A 235 6.75 -4.43 18.06
C GLY A 235 7.29 -3.07 18.51
N ASN A 236 8.12 -2.45 17.67
CA ASN A 236 8.81 -1.18 17.96
C ASN A 236 7.91 0.06 17.80
N ASN A 237 6.60 -0.10 17.62
CA ASN A 237 5.66 1.00 17.44
C ASN A 237 4.83 1.19 18.74
N PRO A 238 4.95 2.33 19.43
CA PRO A 238 4.27 2.57 20.71
C PRO A 238 2.72 2.62 20.62
N ASP A 239 2.14 2.66 19.42
CA ASP A 239 0.67 2.69 19.21
C ASP A 239 -0.01 1.31 19.19
N SER A 240 0.74 0.20 19.30
CA SER A 240 0.24 -1.17 19.04
C SER A 240 -0.18 -1.96 20.28
N VAL A 241 -0.92 -1.35 21.20
CA VAL A 241 -1.42 -2.07 22.38
C VAL A 241 -2.65 -2.90 22.02
N MET A 242 -2.50 -4.22 21.88
CA MET A 242 -3.61 -5.16 21.69
C MET A 242 -3.74 -6.13 22.89
N ASN A 243 -4.97 -6.56 23.19
CA ASN A 243 -5.22 -7.57 24.21
C ASN A 243 -4.70 -8.95 23.76
N LYS A 244 -4.31 -9.80 24.71
CA LYS A 244 -3.81 -11.15 24.43
C LYS A 244 -4.83 -12.04 23.70
N ALA A 245 -6.14 -11.80 23.88
CA ALA A 245 -7.20 -12.45 23.12
C ALA A 245 -7.18 -12.04 21.63
N GLY A 246 -6.88 -10.78 21.33
CA GLY A 246 -6.65 -10.27 19.98
C GLY A 246 -5.34 -10.81 19.39
N VAL A 247 -4.29 -10.97 20.19
CA VAL A 247 -3.06 -11.66 19.76
C VAL A 247 -3.33 -13.15 19.48
N GLN A 248 -4.09 -13.85 20.33
CA GLN A 248 -4.50 -15.23 20.06
C GLN A 248 -5.45 -15.33 18.87
N ALA A 249 -6.32 -14.35 18.62
CA ALA A 249 -7.16 -14.28 17.44
C ALA A 249 -6.35 -14.00 16.16
N VAL A 250 -5.30 -13.16 16.23
CA VAL A 250 -4.37 -12.91 15.12
C VAL A 250 -3.45 -14.11 14.86
N VAL A 251 -2.98 -14.78 15.91
CA VAL A 251 -2.19 -16.01 15.82
C VAL A 251 -3.05 -17.17 15.32
N ALA A 252 -4.34 -17.25 15.72
CA ALA A 252 -5.30 -18.21 15.20
C ALA A 252 -5.76 -17.89 13.77
N ALA A 253 -5.77 -16.61 13.37
CA ALA A 253 -6.04 -16.17 12.00
C ALA A 253 -4.85 -16.37 11.04
N GLY A 254 -3.68 -16.75 11.56
CA GLY A 254 -2.45 -16.87 10.80
C GLY A 254 -1.78 -15.53 10.53
N LEU A 255 -0.44 -15.53 10.43
CA LEU A 255 0.29 -14.39 9.87
C LEU A 255 -0.25 -14.04 8.50
N PRO A 256 -0.18 -12.76 8.07
CA PRO A 256 -0.65 -12.36 6.77
C PRO A 256 -0.07 -13.26 5.67
N SER A 257 -0.91 -13.99 4.93
CA SER A 257 -0.41 -14.82 3.84
C SER A 257 -0.08 -13.94 2.63
N PHE A 258 1.19 -13.85 2.29
CA PHE A 258 1.66 -13.04 1.17
C PHE A 258 1.62 -13.86 -0.12
N GLY A 259 0.75 -13.51 -1.06
CA GLY A 259 0.77 -14.10 -2.40
C GLY A 259 1.80 -13.36 -3.24
N LEU A 260 2.92 -14.01 -3.54
CA LEU A 260 3.92 -13.51 -4.48
C LEU A 260 3.57 -14.02 -5.88
N ARG A 261 3.41 -13.11 -6.84
CA ARG A 261 3.39 -13.51 -8.26
C ARG A 261 4.84 -13.66 -8.71
N MET A 262 5.31 -14.90 -8.74
CA MET A 262 6.63 -15.24 -9.27
C MET A 262 6.70 -14.75 -10.72
N ASN A 263 7.75 -14.00 -11.05
CA ASN A 263 8.03 -13.68 -12.45
C ASN A 263 8.26 -15.02 -13.19
N PRO A 264 7.64 -15.23 -14.37
CA PRO A 264 7.84 -16.45 -15.15
C PRO A 264 9.32 -16.77 -15.39
N ASN A 265 10.14 -15.75 -15.63
CA ASN A 265 11.58 -15.93 -15.81
C ASN A 265 12.29 -15.95 -14.45
N LEU A 266 12.81 -17.12 -14.08
CA LEU A 266 13.53 -17.39 -12.84
C LEU A 266 15.05 -17.15 -12.97
N PHE A 267 15.57 -16.97 -14.19
CA PHE A 267 17.00 -16.72 -14.41
C PHE A 267 17.35 -15.24 -14.23
N ASN A 268 18.22 -14.93 -13.27
CA ASN A 268 18.74 -13.58 -13.06
C ASN A 268 20.04 -13.36 -13.86
N PRO A 269 20.04 -12.58 -14.96
CA PRO A 269 21.25 -12.34 -15.74
C PRO A 269 22.27 -11.43 -15.04
N ALA A 270 21.90 -10.72 -13.97
CA ALA A 270 22.82 -9.90 -13.20
C ALA A 270 23.66 -10.72 -12.20
N ASN A 271 23.19 -11.92 -11.82
CA ASN A 271 23.84 -12.80 -10.86
C ASN A 271 24.27 -14.09 -11.56
N VAL A 272 25.52 -14.08 -12.03
CA VAL A 272 26.11 -15.19 -12.78
C VAL A 272 27.51 -15.50 -12.31
N GLN A 273 27.93 -16.75 -12.52
CA GLN A 273 29.26 -17.24 -12.23
C GLN A 273 30.13 -17.16 -13.47
N MET A 274 31.15 -16.31 -13.44
CA MET A 274 32.11 -16.13 -14.52
C MET A 274 33.18 -17.23 -14.52
N ASN A 275 33.58 -17.65 -15.72
CA ASN A 275 34.57 -18.71 -15.97
C ASN A 275 34.21 -20.06 -15.34
N VAL A 276 32.90 -20.37 -15.31
CA VAL A 276 32.38 -21.63 -14.78
C VAL A 276 31.63 -22.35 -15.90
N ALA A 277 32.09 -23.56 -16.22
CA ALA A 277 31.43 -24.44 -17.16
C ALA A 277 30.76 -25.61 -16.44
N ILE A 278 29.65 -26.09 -17.00
CA ILE A 278 28.97 -27.31 -16.55
C ILE A 278 29.02 -28.31 -17.70
N ASN A 279 29.41 -29.54 -17.37
CA ASN A 279 29.61 -30.61 -18.34
C ASN A 279 28.39 -30.78 -19.26
N LEU A 280 28.60 -30.65 -20.57
CA LEU A 280 27.55 -30.77 -21.58
C LEU A 280 27.07 -32.21 -21.80
N GLY A 281 27.82 -33.22 -21.35
CA GLY A 281 27.42 -34.63 -21.36
C GLY A 281 26.39 -35.01 -20.30
N GLY A 282 25.92 -34.06 -19.49
CA GLY A 282 24.79 -34.26 -18.57
C GLY A 282 25.11 -34.95 -17.25
N ASN A 283 26.40 -35.07 -16.89
CA ASN A 283 26.79 -35.62 -15.58
C ASN A 283 26.78 -34.60 -14.43
N GLY A 284 26.62 -33.31 -14.74
CA GLY A 284 26.51 -32.23 -13.75
C GLY A 284 27.84 -31.83 -13.11
N THR A 285 28.98 -32.25 -13.65
CA THR A 285 30.31 -31.83 -13.19
C THR A 285 30.54 -30.35 -13.50
N ILE A 286 31.02 -29.61 -12.51
CA ILE A 286 31.44 -28.20 -12.64
C ILE A 286 32.95 -28.15 -12.94
N TYR A 287 33.31 -27.33 -13.93
CA TYR A 287 34.69 -26.94 -14.21
C TYR A 287 34.87 -25.47 -13.89
N ASN A 288 35.69 -25.19 -12.88
CA ASN A 288 36.09 -23.82 -12.52
C ASN A 288 37.25 -23.36 -13.41
N ASN A 289 37.43 -22.05 -13.52
CA ASN A 289 38.50 -21.42 -14.30
C ASN A 289 38.45 -21.77 -15.79
N PHE A 290 37.25 -21.96 -16.35
CA PHE A 290 37.05 -22.25 -17.76
C PHE A 290 36.75 -20.94 -18.50
N PRO A 291 37.74 -20.32 -19.19
CA PRO A 291 37.65 -18.92 -19.62
C PRO A 291 36.46 -18.67 -20.54
N ASN A 292 35.80 -17.51 -20.37
CA ASN A 292 34.67 -17.03 -21.17
C ASN A 292 33.36 -17.82 -21.04
N TRP A 293 33.31 -18.88 -20.24
CA TRP A 293 32.07 -19.58 -19.91
C TRP A 293 31.34 -18.90 -18.76
N ILE A 294 30.01 -18.89 -18.82
CA ILE A 294 29.16 -18.30 -17.78
C ILE A 294 28.07 -19.29 -17.38
N SER A 295 27.94 -19.52 -16.09
CA SER A 295 26.85 -20.31 -15.49
C SER A 295 25.96 -19.44 -14.60
N SER A 296 24.72 -19.87 -14.39
CA SER A 296 23.82 -19.21 -13.44
C SER A 296 24.36 -19.31 -12.01
N GLU A 297 23.90 -18.46 -11.10
CA GLU A 297 23.92 -18.82 -9.69
C GLU A 297 23.04 -20.06 -9.39
N TRP A 298 23.15 -20.58 -8.17
CA TRP A 298 22.28 -21.66 -7.73
C TRP A 298 20.86 -21.15 -7.50
N MET A 299 19.94 -21.71 -8.27
CA MET A 299 18.52 -21.44 -8.20
C MET A 299 17.83 -22.51 -7.33
N PRO A 300 16.94 -22.14 -6.40
CA PRO A 300 16.17 -23.12 -5.65
C PRO A 300 15.19 -23.85 -6.57
N VAL A 301 15.05 -25.15 -6.39
CA VAL A 301 14.13 -26.01 -7.15
C VAL A 301 13.42 -26.98 -6.21
N VAL A 302 12.36 -27.61 -6.70
CA VAL A 302 11.57 -28.59 -5.95
C VAL A 302 11.68 -29.93 -6.67
N ALA A 303 12.01 -30.99 -5.93
CA ALA A 303 12.14 -32.34 -6.47
C ALA A 303 10.87 -32.78 -7.22
N GLY A 304 11.05 -33.40 -8.39
CA GLY A 304 9.95 -33.88 -9.25
C GLY A 304 9.30 -32.80 -10.14
N GLU A 305 9.55 -31.52 -9.89
CA GLU A 305 9.04 -30.44 -10.74
C GLU A 305 9.80 -30.35 -12.06
N LYS A 306 9.16 -29.71 -13.04
CA LYS A 306 9.75 -29.49 -14.37
C LYS A 306 10.12 -28.03 -14.56
N TYR A 307 11.22 -27.79 -15.25
CA TYR A 307 11.70 -26.46 -15.61
C TYR A 307 11.99 -26.40 -17.10
N THR A 308 11.43 -25.40 -17.77
CA THR A 308 11.59 -25.16 -19.20
C THR A 308 12.58 -24.03 -19.42
N PHE A 309 13.63 -24.31 -20.19
CA PHE A 309 14.59 -23.37 -20.71
C PHE A 309 14.12 -22.92 -22.09
N SER A 310 14.02 -21.62 -22.33
CA SER A 310 13.65 -21.07 -23.64
C SER A 310 14.78 -20.30 -24.29
N ASN A 311 14.70 -20.20 -25.62
CA ASN A 311 15.75 -19.68 -26.50
C ASN A 311 17.10 -20.39 -26.29
N VAL A 312 17.04 -21.71 -26.10
CA VAL A 312 18.21 -22.58 -26.03
C VAL A 312 18.73 -22.83 -27.44
N VAL A 313 19.58 -21.92 -27.92
CA VAL A 313 20.21 -21.98 -29.25
C VAL A 313 21.39 -22.96 -29.30
N LYS A 314 21.94 -23.29 -28.14
CA LYS A 314 23.05 -24.21 -27.95
C LYS A 314 22.83 -25.02 -26.69
N GLN A 315 23.40 -26.22 -26.67
CA GLN A 315 23.27 -27.14 -25.55
C GLN A 315 23.78 -26.54 -24.25
N ARG A 316 23.03 -26.68 -23.15
CA ARG A 316 23.41 -26.20 -21.82
C ARG A 316 23.51 -27.36 -20.83
N GLY A 317 24.66 -27.46 -20.16
CA GLY A 317 24.85 -28.38 -19.04
C GLY A 317 24.09 -27.88 -17.82
N ILE A 318 23.47 -28.80 -17.09
CA ILE A 318 22.68 -28.53 -15.88
C ILE A 318 23.19 -29.43 -14.76
N ARG A 319 23.27 -28.90 -13.55
CA ARG A 319 23.62 -29.61 -12.33
C ARG A 319 22.52 -29.44 -11.30
N PHE A 320 22.18 -30.53 -10.62
CA PHE A 320 21.27 -30.57 -9.49
C PHE A 320 22.02 -30.92 -8.21
N GLU A 321 21.70 -30.25 -7.11
CA GLU A 321 22.29 -30.48 -5.80
C GLU A 321 21.24 -30.64 -4.70
N ASN A 322 21.61 -31.36 -3.65
CA ASN A 322 20.79 -31.52 -2.45
C ASN A 322 20.98 -30.33 -1.47
N ALA A 323 20.29 -30.36 -0.33
CA ALA A 323 20.35 -29.28 0.66
C ALA A 323 21.77 -29.01 1.20
N ALA A 324 22.65 -30.02 1.18
CA ALA A 324 24.05 -29.93 1.60
C ALA A 324 25.00 -29.52 0.45
N ARG A 325 24.48 -29.06 -0.70
CA ARG A 325 25.25 -28.69 -1.91
C ARG A 325 26.02 -29.84 -2.56
N ALA A 326 25.71 -31.09 -2.22
CA ALA A 326 26.31 -32.25 -2.89
C ALA A 326 25.58 -32.53 -4.22
N LEU A 327 26.34 -32.95 -5.24
CA LEU A 327 25.81 -33.35 -6.55
C LEU A 327 24.78 -34.48 -6.38
N VAL A 328 23.58 -34.26 -6.90
CA VAL A 328 22.53 -35.29 -7.01
C VAL A 328 22.59 -35.92 -8.39
N SER A 329 22.53 -35.10 -9.44
CA SER A 329 22.68 -35.55 -10.84
C SER A 329 23.00 -34.37 -11.75
N GLY A 330 23.30 -34.66 -13.02
CA GLY A 330 23.28 -33.67 -14.09
C GLY A 330 22.11 -33.87 -15.05
N ALA A 331 21.94 -32.88 -15.93
CA ALA A 331 21.05 -32.95 -17.08
C ALA A 331 21.57 -32.02 -18.20
N VAL A 332 20.85 -31.98 -19.30
CA VAL A 332 21.16 -31.15 -20.46
C VAL A 332 19.89 -30.50 -20.97
N ALA A 333 19.92 -29.18 -21.20
CA ALA A 333 18.96 -28.52 -22.07
C ALA A 333 19.48 -28.56 -23.51
N VAL A 334 18.74 -29.23 -24.40
CA VAL A 334 19.13 -29.44 -25.80
C VAL A 334 18.84 -28.22 -26.66
N ALA A 335 19.61 -28.04 -27.74
CA ALA A 335 19.50 -26.91 -28.66
C ALA A 335 18.27 -27.02 -29.59
N SER A 336 17.08 -26.75 -29.06
CA SER A 336 15.80 -26.94 -29.77
C SER A 336 14.85 -25.74 -29.66
N GLY A 337 15.35 -24.56 -29.29
CA GLY A 337 14.52 -23.40 -28.98
C GLY A 337 13.94 -23.47 -27.57
N ALA A 338 13.21 -24.54 -27.22
CA ALA A 338 12.76 -24.80 -25.85
C ALA A 338 13.13 -26.23 -25.41
N SER A 339 13.59 -26.37 -24.16
CA SER A 339 13.99 -27.66 -23.58
C SER A 339 13.52 -27.75 -22.13
N THR A 340 12.91 -28.88 -21.75
CA THR A 340 12.37 -29.08 -20.39
C THR A 340 13.14 -30.18 -19.68
N VAL A 341 13.51 -29.93 -18.43
CA VAL A 341 14.15 -30.91 -17.55
C VAL A 341 13.29 -31.18 -16.31
N THR A 342 13.40 -32.38 -15.77
CA THR A 342 12.74 -32.77 -14.51
C THR A 342 13.78 -32.74 -13.40
N VAL A 343 13.44 -32.11 -12.27
CA VAL A 343 14.29 -32.08 -11.07
C VAL A 343 14.33 -33.48 -10.45
N PRO A 344 15.51 -34.07 -10.23
CA PRO A 344 15.63 -35.39 -9.63
C PRO A 344 15.16 -35.41 -8.18
N ALA A 345 14.83 -36.60 -7.67
CA ALA A 345 14.48 -36.79 -6.26
C ALA A 345 15.61 -36.24 -5.35
N THR A 346 15.24 -35.61 -4.23
CA THR A 346 16.16 -35.01 -3.23
C THR A 346 16.93 -33.76 -3.64
N ALA A 347 16.90 -33.35 -4.91
CA ALA A 347 17.48 -32.08 -5.32
C ALA A 347 16.62 -30.90 -4.89
N VAL A 348 17.28 -29.88 -4.34
CA VAL A 348 16.67 -28.60 -3.92
C VAL A 348 17.37 -27.39 -4.53
N TRP A 349 18.48 -27.60 -5.24
CA TRP A 349 19.20 -26.56 -5.98
C TRP A 349 19.50 -27.01 -7.42
N MET A 350 19.49 -26.06 -8.34
CA MET A 350 19.92 -26.23 -9.73
C MET A 350 20.87 -25.10 -10.13
N CYS A 351 21.92 -25.41 -10.89
CA CYS A 351 22.69 -24.42 -11.65
C CYS A 351 22.89 -24.91 -13.09
N PHE A 352 23.06 -23.99 -14.03
CA PHE A 352 23.10 -24.31 -15.45
C PHE A 352 24.03 -23.37 -16.22
N ALA A 353 24.62 -23.89 -17.30
CA ALA A 353 25.39 -23.08 -18.23
C ALA A 353 24.45 -22.13 -18.99
N VAL A 354 24.87 -20.88 -19.16
CA VAL A 354 24.08 -19.84 -19.86
C VAL A 354 24.75 -19.42 -21.17
N LYS A 355 26.09 -19.42 -21.17
CA LYS A 355 26.93 -18.97 -22.28
C LYS A 355 28.23 -19.80 -22.32
N ASP A 356 28.65 -20.22 -23.51
CA ASP A 356 29.96 -20.82 -23.77
C ASP A 356 31.01 -19.83 -24.29
N ASP A 357 32.24 -20.29 -24.54
CA ASP A 357 33.37 -19.48 -25.03
C ASP A 357 33.22 -19.00 -26.48
N THR A 358 32.32 -19.60 -27.25
CA THR A 358 32.07 -19.25 -28.65
C THR A 358 30.93 -18.23 -28.81
N GLU A 359 30.22 -17.90 -27.73
CA GLU A 359 29.17 -16.88 -27.69
C GLU A 359 29.74 -15.52 -27.24
N ALA A 360 29.34 -14.42 -27.90
CA ALA A 360 29.83 -13.08 -27.56
C ALA A 360 29.20 -12.52 -26.27
N SER A 361 27.94 -12.86 -25.99
CA SER A 361 27.20 -12.42 -24.81
C SER A 361 26.16 -13.46 -24.38
N ILE A 362 25.60 -13.31 -23.18
CA ILE A 362 24.43 -14.09 -22.75
C ILE A 362 23.28 -13.78 -23.71
N PRO A 363 22.57 -14.80 -24.25
CA PRO A 363 21.44 -14.54 -25.13
C PRO A 363 20.38 -13.67 -24.44
N ALA A 364 20.05 -12.53 -25.06
CA ALA A 364 19.21 -11.50 -24.44
C ALA A 364 17.81 -12.01 -24.03
N THR A 365 17.31 -13.03 -24.71
CA THR A 365 15.99 -13.62 -24.47
C THR A 365 16.05 -14.97 -23.76
N PHE A 366 17.19 -15.34 -23.15
CA PHE A 366 17.30 -16.56 -22.37
C PHE A 366 16.41 -16.48 -21.12
N GLN A 367 15.57 -17.49 -20.92
CA GLN A 367 14.68 -17.57 -19.78
C GLN A 367 14.56 -19.01 -19.28
N VAL A 368 14.34 -19.14 -17.98
CA VAL A 368 14.07 -20.42 -17.32
C VAL A 368 12.79 -20.28 -16.53
N GLU A 369 11.85 -21.18 -16.76
CA GLU A 369 10.50 -21.09 -16.21
C GLU A 369 10.14 -22.40 -15.52
N LYS A 370 9.34 -22.34 -14.44
CA LYS A 370 8.76 -23.55 -13.86
C LYS A 370 7.60 -24.01 -14.74
N GLY A 371 7.60 -25.28 -15.14
CA GLY A 371 6.56 -25.89 -15.97
C GLY A 371 7.12 -26.69 -17.14
N THR A 372 6.26 -26.95 -18.13
CA THR A 372 6.56 -27.74 -19.34
C THR A 372 6.47 -26.94 -20.64
N SER A 373 6.17 -25.65 -20.55
CA SER A 373 5.86 -24.81 -21.71
C SER A 373 6.69 -23.55 -21.64
N ALA A 374 7.31 -23.20 -22.77
CA ALA A 374 7.99 -21.93 -22.95
C ALA A 374 6.95 -20.83 -23.18
N SER A 375 7.04 -19.73 -22.43
CA SER A 375 6.23 -18.54 -22.67
C SER A 375 6.97 -17.51 -23.55
N SER A 376 6.30 -16.43 -23.94
CA SER A 376 6.98 -15.28 -24.56
C SER A 376 7.99 -14.68 -23.59
N TYR A 377 9.15 -14.25 -24.09
CA TYR A 377 10.21 -13.71 -23.24
C TYR A 377 9.72 -12.64 -22.27
N ASN A 378 10.03 -12.84 -20.99
CA ASN A 378 9.87 -11.84 -19.93
C ASN A 378 11.20 -11.57 -19.24
N ALA A 379 11.52 -10.30 -19.00
CA ALA A 379 12.73 -9.95 -18.27
C ALA A 379 12.65 -10.45 -16.82
N TYR A 380 13.79 -10.86 -16.26
CA TYR A 380 13.85 -11.25 -14.85
C TYR A 380 13.34 -10.13 -13.93
N GLY A 381 12.63 -10.51 -12.87
CA GLY A 381 12.16 -9.59 -11.84
C GLY A 381 11.88 -10.32 -10.54
N THR A 382 12.25 -9.70 -9.41
CA THR A 382 11.92 -10.21 -8.08
C THR A 382 10.40 -10.27 -7.94
N GLY A 383 9.85 -11.43 -7.55
CA GLY A 383 8.41 -11.66 -7.50
C GLY A 383 7.63 -10.48 -6.89
N GLN A 384 6.58 -10.04 -7.57
CA GLN A 384 5.79 -8.91 -7.11
C GLN A 384 4.82 -9.38 -6.03
N LEU A 385 4.75 -8.64 -4.92
CA LEU A 385 3.73 -8.87 -3.91
C LEU A 385 2.36 -8.60 -4.53
N HIS A 386 1.56 -9.65 -4.64
CA HIS A 386 0.31 -9.67 -5.40
C HIS A 386 -0.92 -9.90 -4.51
N SER A 387 -0.77 -10.41 -3.28
CA SER A 387 -1.86 -10.46 -2.31
C SER A 387 -1.37 -10.45 -0.85
N ILE A 388 -2.25 -10.04 0.07
CA ILE A 388 -2.10 -10.19 1.53
C ILE A 388 -3.38 -10.87 2.04
N ASN A 389 -3.26 -12.00 2.72
CA ASN A 389 -4.39 -12.81 3.21
C ASN A 389 -5.35 -13.28 2.11
N GLY A 390 -4.80 -13.66 0.95
CA GLY A 390 -5.60 -14.00 -0.23
C GLY A 390 -6.30 -12.82 -0.90
N ASN A 391 -6.22 -11.60 -0.33
CA ASN A 391 -6.74 -10.39 -0.95
C ASN A 391 -5.69 -9.78 -1.86
N PRO A 392 -5.96 -9.63 -3.17
CA PRO A 392 -5.00 -9.04 -4.09
C PRO A 392 -4.55 -7.66 -3.62
N LEU A 393 -3.24 -7.39 -3.71
CA LEU A 393 -2.71 -6.03 -3.65
C LEU A 393 -3.05 -5.36 -4.98
N VAL A 394 -4.26 -4.84 -5.05
CA VAL A 394 -4.65 -3.91 -6.10
C VAL A 394 -4.21 -2.50 -5.71
N PRO A 395 -3.90 -1.65 -6.70
CA PRO A 395 -3.76 -0.22 -6.48
C PRO A 395 -4.94 0.32 -5.65
N TYR A 396 -4.65 1.22 -4.72
CA TYR A 396 -5.54 1.91 -3.77
C TYR A 396 -6.93 2.33 -4.32
N TYR A 397 -7.05 2.47 -5.64
CA TYR A 397 -8.23 2.90 -6.41
C TYR A 397 -9.47 1.97 -6.39
N TYR A 398 -9.44 0.76 -5.83
CA TYR A 398 -10.61 -0.15 -5.91
C TYR A 398 -11.46 -0.20 -4.62
N ARG A 399 -11.09 0.53 -3.57
CA ARG A 399 -11.87 0.56 -2.32
C ARG A 399 -13.17 1.34 -2.50
N GLU A 400 -13.16 2.37 -3.33
CA GLU A 400 -14.27 3.30 -3.53
C GLU A 400 -15.47 2.70 -4.28
N THR A 401 -15.26 1.57 -4.97
CA THR A 401 -16.34 0.86 -5.67
C THR A 401 -16.94 -0.27 -4.85
N THR A 402 -16.42 -0.53 -3.65
CA THR A 402 -16.84 -1.64 -2.80
C THR A 402 -18.32 -1.54 -2.44
N GLY A 403 -19.13 -2.50 -2.92
CA GLY A 403 -20.57 -2.55 -2.66
C GLY A 403 -21.45 -1.68 -3.56
N LEU A 404 -20.86 -0.84 -4.43
CA LEU A 404 -21.62 -0.02 -5.38
C LEU A 404 -22.21 -0.86 -6.52
N LYS A 405 -23.32 -0.40 -7.08
CA LYS A 405 -24.00 -1.00 -8.23
C LYS A 405 -23.71 -0.21 -9.50
N PHE A 406 -23.07 -0.85 -10.47
CA PHE A 406 -22.69 -0.23 -11.74
C PHE A 406 -23.63 -0.66 -12.87
N LEU A 407 -24.22 0.31 -13.57
CA LEU A 407 -25.07 0.08 -14.73
C LEU A 407 -24.35 0.53 -16.01
N ILE A 408 -24.27 -0.36 -17.00
CA ILE A 408 -23.58 -0.14 -18.27
C ILE A 408 -24.59 -0.09 -19.41
N PHE A 409 -24.54 1.01 -20.17
CA PHE A 409 -25.19 1.15 -21.47
C PHE A 409 -24.12 1.26 -22.55
N GLY A 410 -24.40 0.73 -23.75
CA GLY A 410 -23.32 0.62 -24.71
C GLY A 410 -23.62 -0.05 -26.04
N ASP A 411 -22.64 0.03 -26.92
CA ASP A 411 -22.61 -0.66 -28.22
C ASP A 411 -21.84 -2.00 -28.14
N SER A 412 -21.39 -2.52 -29.29
CA SER A 412 -20.60 -3.76 -29.37
C SER A 412 -19.35 -3.70 -28.50
N ILE A 413 -18.66 -2.57 -28.45
CA ILE A 413 -17.42 -2.42 -27.68
C ILE A 413 -17.69 -2.58 -26.18
N ALA A 414 -18.81 -2.04 -25.72
CA ALA A 414 -19.23 -2.11 -24.33
C ALA A 414 -19.66 -3.51 -23.87
N THR A 415 -19.95 -4.43 -24.80
CA THR A 415 -20.18 -5.85 -24.47
C THR A 415 -18.87 -6.61 -24.20
N MET A 416 -17.71 -6.05 -24.58
CA MET A 416 -16.46 -6.81 -24.69
C MET A 416 -15.50 -6.61 -23.52
N TRP A 417 -15.38 -5.40 -23.00
CA TRP A 417 -14.43 -5.07 -21.92
C TRP A 417 -14.92 -5.34 -20.49
N PRO A 418 -16.23 -5.35 -20.15
CA PRO A 418 -16.66 -5.48 -18.75
C PRO A 418 -16.20 -6.78 -18.07
N GLN A 419 -15.98 -7.86 -18.82
CA GLN A 419 -15.45 -9.12 -18.28
C GLN A 419 -14.04 -8.99 -17.67
N TYR A 420 -13.31 -7.92 -17.98
CA TYR A 420 -11.97 -7.65 -17.46
C TYR A 420 -11.95 -6.72 -16.25
N ILE A 421 -13.11 -6.23 -15.79
CA ILE A 421 -13.16 -5.51 -14.51
C ILE A 421 -13.11 -6.52 -13.36
N GLN A 422 -12.27 -6.25 -12.36
CA GLN A 422 -12.13 -7.15 -11.21
C GLN A 422 -13.40 -7.13 -10.36
N MET A 423 -14.04 -8.29 -10.25
CA MET A 423 -15.35 -8.50 -9.60
C MET A 423 -15.37 -8.70 -8.07
N PRO A 424 -14.33 -8.50 -7.23
CA PRO A 424 -14.56 -8.54 -5.78
C PRO A 424 -15.02 -7.20 -5.18
N TYR A 425 -15.07 -6.11 -5.97
CA TYR A 425 -15.38 -4.77 -5.43
C TYR A 425 -16.81 -4.30 -5.73
N TRP A 426 -17.29 -4.36 -6.98
CA TRP A 426 -18.66 -3.94 -7.28
C TRP A 426 -19.69 -4.87 -6.63
N GLY A 427 -20.66 -4.30 -5.91
CA GLY A 427 -21.77 -5.06 -5.32
C GLY A 427 -22.69 -5.66 -6.39
N LYS A 428 -22.83 -4.99 -7.54
CA LYS A 428 -23.53 -5.51 -8.72
C LYS A 428 -23.05 -4.80 -9.99
N VAL A 429 -23.03 -5.51 -11.10
CA VAL A 429 -22.82 -4.93 -12.44
C VAL A 429 -23.93 -5.41 -13.35
N ASP A 430 -24.78 -4.48 -13.80
CA ASP A 430 -25.84 -4.73 -14.79
C ASP A 430 -25.40 -4.11 -16.13
N SER A 431 -25.62 -4.82 -17.24
CA SER A 431 -25.29 -4.32 -18.58
C SER A 431 -26.45 -4.53 -19.54
N PHE A 432 -26.81 -3.46 -20.25
CA PHE A 432 -27.80 -3.45 -21.33
C PHE A 432 -27.16 -3.13 -22.68
N ALA A 433 -25.82 -3.14 -22.75
CA ALA A 433 -25.09 -2.89 -23.98
C ALA A 433 -25.50 -3.89 -25.08
N THR A 434 -25.72 -3.38 -26.28
CA THR A 434 -26.17 -4.17 -27.44
C THR A 434 -25.26 -3.86 -28.62
N SER A 435 -24.85 -4.90 -29.35
CA SER A 435 -24.06 -4.72 -30.59
C SER A 435 -24.73 -3.75 -31.54
N SER A 436 -23.95 -2.90 -32.22
CA SER A 436 -24.44 -1.92 -33.19
C SER A 436 -25.40 -0.86 -32.61
N ALA A 437 -25.41 -0.63 -31.30
CA ALA A 437 -26.27 0.36 -30.69
C ALA A 437 -25.83 1.81 -30.94
N TRP A 438 -26.81 2.71 -31.03
CA TRP A 438 -26.65 4.13 -31.29
C TRP A 438 -27.15 4.94 -30.09
N ILE A 439 -26.62 6.15 -29.94
CA ILE A 439 -27.22 7.15 -29.04
C ILE A 439 -28.61 7.51 -29.56
N LYS A 440 -28.75 7.72 -30.87
CA LYS A 440 -30.05 7.96 -31.51
C LYS A 440 -30.93 6.70 -31.54
N ASP A 441 -32.24 6.92 -31.69
CA ASP A 441 -33.15 5.84 -32.05
C ASP A 441 -32.79 5.38 -33.47
N LYS A 442 -32.19 4.19 -33.58
CA LYS A 442 -31.55 3.71 -34.81
C LYS A 442 -32.61 3.41 -35.87
N PRO A 443 -32.59 4.10 -37.03
CA PRO A 443 -33.45 3.75 -38.15
C PRO A 443 -33.09 2.35 -38.68
N GLY A 444 -34.09 1.49 -38.85
CA GLY A 444 -33.87 0.11 -39.33
C GLY A 444 -33.12 -0.77 -38.32
N ALA A 445 -33.30 -0.53 -37.02
CA ALA A 445 -32.74 -1.39 -35.98
C ALA A 445 -33.15 -2.86 -36.17
N THR A 446 -32.18 -3.77 -36.14
CA THR A 446 -32.40 -5.22 -36.22
C THR A 446 -33.00 -5.75 -34.93
N VAL A 447 -32.58 -5.18 -33.80
CA VAL A 447 -33.21 -5.39 -32.50
C VAL A 447 -33.44 -4.03 -31.83
N ALA A 448 -34.54 -3.89 -31.09
CA ALA A 448 -34.93 -2.61 -30.52
C ALA A 448 -33.85 -1.99 -29.61
N SER A 449 -33.08 -2.83 -28.90
CA SER A 449 -32.00 -2.40 -28.00
C SER A 449 -30.76 -1.85 -28.72
N GLU A 450 -30.74 -1.82 -30.06
CA GLU A 450 -29.79 -1.00 -30.82
C GLU A 450 -30.06 0.51 -30.70
N SER A 451 -31.15 0.91 -30.05
CA SER A 451 -31.44 2.29 -29.67
C SER A 451 -31.19 2.49 -28.18
N PHE A 452 -30.44 3.53 -27.79
CA PHE A 452 -30.17 3.80 -26.38
C PHE A 452 -31.45 4.04 -25.57
N SER A 453 -32.49 4.65 -26.17
CA SER A 453 -33.78 4.86 -25.48
C SER A 453 -34.40 3.56 -24.99
N VAL A 454 -34.20 2.46 -25.74
CA VAL A 454 -34.70 1.14 -25.42
C VAL A 454 -33.83 0.47 -24.36
N GLN A 455 -32.49 0.54 -24.47
CA GLN A 455 -31.62 0.03 -23.39
C GLN A 455 -31.96 0.70 -22.05
N LEU A 456 -32.14 2.03 -22.06
CA LEU A 456 -32.54 2.80 -20.90
C LEU A 456 -33.91 2.37 -20.36
N GLN A 457 -34.90 2.18 -21.25
CA GLN A 457 -36.23 1.72 -20.82
C GLN A 457 -36.19 0.30 -20.24
N MET A 458 -35.41 -0.61 -20.81
CA MET A 458 -35.25 -1.97 -20.28
C MET A 458 -34.69 -1.95 -18.84
N ALA A 459 -33.69 -1.10 -18.56
CA ALA A 459 -33.15 -0.94 -17.21
C ALA A 459 -34.17 -0.38 -16.22
N ILE A 460 -35.04 0.54 -16.68
CA ILE A 460 -36.14 1.10 -15.87
C ILE A 460 -37.19 0.03 -15.59
N ASP A 461 -37.61 -0.72 -16.61
CA ASP A 461 -38.64 -1.76 -16.50
C ASP A 461 -38.16 -2.92 -15.60
N GLN A 462 -36.86 -3.20 -15.59
CA GLN A 462 -36.24 -4.16 -14.67
C GLN A 462 -35.96 -3.60 -13.27
N ALA A 463 -36.43 -2.38 -12.98
CA ALA A 463 -36.26 -1.71 -11.69
C ALA A 463 -34.81 -1.66 -11.20
N VAL A 464 -33.85 -1.48 -12.12
CA VAL A 464 -32.43 -1.36 -11.75
C VAL A 464 -32.23 -0.12 -10.89
N SER A 465 -31.43 -0.26 -9.83
CA SER A 465 -31.12 0.81 -8.87
C SER A 465 -29.59 0.98 -8.80
N PRO A 466 -28.99 1.74 -9.73
CA PRO A 466 -27.55 1.93 -9.81
C PRO A 466 -27.05 3.06 -8.91
N ASP A 467 -25.82 2.92 -8.41
CA ASP A 467 -25.06 4.00 -7.78
C ASP A 467 -24.18 4.73 -8.81
N VAL A 468 -23.76 4.01 -9.84
CA VAL A 468 -22.89 4.50 -10.92
C VAL A 468 -23.47 4.07 -12.27
N ILE A 469 -23.49 4.98 -13.24
CA ILE A 469 -23.95 4.73 -14.61
C ILE A 469 -22.82 5.05 -15.58
N GLY A 470 -22.50 4.11 -16.46
CA GLY A 470 -21.52 4.29 -17.53
C GLY A 470 -22.18 4.16 -18.90
N ILE A 471 -22.02 5.17 -19.73
CA ILE A 471 -22.53 5.22 -21.10
C ILE A 471 -21.33 5.11 -22.05
N PHE A 472 -21.32 4.08 -22.88
CA PHE A 472 -20.24 3.76 -23.81
C PHE A 472 -20.82 3.62 -25.22
N LEU A 473 -21.36 4.72 -25.74
CA LEU A 473 -22.08 4.81 -27.02
C LEU A 473 -21.51 5.96 -27.85
N GLY A 474 -21.88 6.00 -29.13
CA GLY A 474 -21.62 7.13 -30.03
C GLY A 474 -20.79 6.78 -31.25
N THR A 475 -20.04 5.66 -31.24
CA THR A 475 -19.21 5.31 -32.41
C THR A 475 -20.07 5.04 -33.65
N ASN A 476 -21.28 4.47 -33.46
CA ASN A 476 -22.20 4.16 -34.54
C ASN A 476 -23.00 5.37 -35.03
N ASP A 477 -23.13 6.42 -34.22
CA ASP A 477 -23.79 7.66 -34.65
C ASP A 477 -23.01 8.37 -35.77
N SER A 478 -21.75 8.01 -35.99
CA SER A 478 -20.91 8.47 -37.11
C SER A 478 -21.39 8.04 -38.50
N PHE A 479 -22.33 7.09 -38.57
CA PHE A 479 -22.99 6.70 -39.82
C PHE A 479 -24.20 7.59 -40.14
N SER A 480 -24.54 8.58 -39.31
CA SER A 480 -25.56 9.57 -39.62
C SER A 480 -24.99 10.98 -39.75
N SER A 481 -25.51 11.73 -40.72
CA SER A 481 -25.13 13.11 -40.99
C SER A 481 -25.85 14.14 -40.11
N ASN A 482 -27.02 13.81 -39.54
CA ASN A 482 -27.78 14.77 -38.76
C ASN A 482 -27.40 14.75 -37.27
N ILE A 483 -26.60 15.73 -36.89
CA ILE A 483 -26.18 16.01 -35.50
C ILE A 483 -27.20 16.91 -34.78
N GLY A 484 -27.88 17.80 -35.52
CA GLY A 484 -28.67 18.91 -34.96
C GLY A 484 -27.80 19.96 -34.25
N THR A 485 -28.41 20.78 -33.41
CA THR A 485 -27.72 21.81 -32.62
C THR A 485 -28.09 21.75 -31.15
N TYR A 486 -27.18 22.22 -30.30
CA TYR A 486 -27.39 22.33 -28.87
C TYR A 486 -28.58 23.24 -28.54
N GLU A 487 -28.68 24.37 -29.22
CA GLU A 487 -29.70 25.39 -29.00
C GLU A 487 -31.10 24.87 -29.32
N THR A 488 -31.27 24.18 -30.46
CA THR A 488 -32.55 23.54 -30.83
C THR A 488 -32.94 22.49 -29.81
N ALA A 489 -31.98 21.66 -29.40
CA ALA A 489 -32.24 20.65 -28.40
C ALA A 489 -32.69 21.27 -27.09
N MET A 490 -32.04 22.34 -26.61
CA MET A 490 -32.36 23.00 -25.33
C MET A 490 -33.64 23.85 -25.36
N ALA A 491 -34.06 24.35 -26.53
CA ALA A 491 -35.26 25.15 -26.67
C ALA A 491 -36.56 24.35 -26.46
N LYS A 492 -36.52 23.01 -26.59
CA LYS A 492 -37.70 22.15 -26.41
C LYS A 492 -38.13 22.06 -24.95
N ALA A 493 -39.43 22.14 -24.70
CA ALA A 493 -39.96 22.27 -23.34
C ALA A 493 -40.06 20.93 -22.60
N THR A 494 -40.36 19.84 -23.31
CA THR A 494 -40.60 18.53 -22.70
C THR A 494 -39.76 17.41 -23.33
N LEU A 495 -39.63 16.30 -22.60
CA LEU A 495 -39.00 15.08 -23.13
C LEU A 495 -39.69 14.54 -24.39
N ALA A 496 -41.01 14.70 -24.51
CA ALA A 496 -41.80 14.19 -25.63
C ALA A 496 -41.54 14.97 -26.94
N ASP A 497 -41.09 16.22 -26.82
CA ASP A 497 -40.82 17.07 -27.98
C ASP A 497 -39.49 16.73 -28.67
N LEU A 498 -38.58 16.02 -27.98
CA LEU A 498 -37.22 15.74 -28.47
C LEU A 498 -37.21 14.68 -29.56
N ASP A 499 -36.60 15.01 -30.70
CA ASP A 499 -36.41 14.09 -31.83
C ASP A 499 -35.20 13.19 -31.62
N ARG A 500 -35.45 12.02 -31.02
CA ARG A 500 -34.41 11.03 -30.70
C ARG A 500 -33.84 10.31 -31.91
N ALA A 501 -34.58 10.25 -33.03
CA ALA A 501 -34.16 9.53 -34.22
C ALA A 501 -33.40 10.44 -35.19
N GLY A 502 -33.89 11.66 -35.38
CA GLY A 502 -33.34 12.61 -36.34
C GLY A 502 -32.15 13.41 -35.81
N SER A 503 -32.08 13.77 -34.52
CA SER A 503 -31.03 14.63 -33.98
C SER A 503 -30.21 14.00 -32.85
N LEU A 504 -28.87 14.10 -32.96
CA LEU A 504 -27.97 13.59 -31.92
C LEU A 504 -28.05 14.44 -30.64
N TYR A 505 -28.05 15.77 -30.76
CA TYR A 505 -28.16 16.66 -29.60
C TYR A 505 -29.48 16.44 -28.84
N GLU A 506 -30.58 16.27 -29.56
CA GLU A 506 -31.88 16.02 -28.94
C GLU A 506 -31.94 14.64 -28.27
N SER A 507 -31.39 13.61 -28.91
CA SER A 507 -31.27 12.28 -28.31
C SER A 507 -30.41 12.31 -27.04
N LEU A 508 -29.23 12.94 -27.08
CA LEU A 508 -28.38 13.14 -25.90
C LEU A 508 -29.13 13.84 -24.76
N ARG A 509 -29.85 14.93 -25.07
CA ARG A 509 -30.65 15.65 -24.08
C ARG A 509 -31.73 14.75 -23.49
N TYR A 510 -32.43 13.98 -24.32
CA TYR A 510 -33.48 13.07 -23.87
C TYR A 510 -32.92 12.04 -22.88
N HIS A 511 -31.81 11.38 -23.21
CA HIS A 511 -31.23 10.34 -22.36
C HIS A 511 -30.70 10.89 -21.04
N TYR A 512 -29.96 11.99 -21.07
CA TYR A 512 -29.44 12.57 -19.84
C TYR A 512 -30.55 13.10 -18.95
N TRP A 513 -31.56 13.78 -19.51
CA TRP A 513 -32.72 14.21 -18.73
C TRP A 513 -33.42 13.00 -18.09
N LYS A 514 -33.70 11.96 -18.88
CA LYS A 514 -34.40 10.77 -18.37
C LYS A 514 -33.58 10.04 -17.28
N ILE A 515 -32.27 9.89 -17.46
CA ILE A 515 -31.36 9.31 -16.44
C ILE A 515 -31.35 10.16 -15.17
N SER A 516 -31.17 11.48 -15.28
CA SER A 516 -31.16 12.39 -14.13
C SER A 516 -32.48 12.42 -13.38
N THR A 517 -33.60 12.14 -14.06
CA THR A 517 -34.93 12.04 -13.43
C THR A 517 -35.11 10.71 -12.72
N GLN A 518 -34.71 9.61 -13.37
CA GLN A 518 -34.93 8.26 -12.85
C GLN A 518 -33.98 7.92 -11.69
N TRP A 519 -32.71 8.30 -11.79
CA TRP A 519 -31.67 7.96 -10.84
C TRP A 519 -30.90 9.21 -10.40
N PRO A 520 -31.55 10.16 -9.70
CA PRO A 520 -30.97 11.47 -9.39
C PRO A 520 -29.71 11.41 -8.52
N ASN A 521 -29.51 10.31 -7.78
CA ASN A 521 -28.35 10.11 -6.92
C ASN A 521 -27.19 9.38 -7.59
N ALA A 522 -27.40 8.79 -8.78
CA ALA A 522 -26.36 8.04 -9.46
C ALA A 522 -25.30 8.96 -10.06
N LYS A 523 -24.03 8.55 -9.98
CA LYS A 523 -22.93 9.24 -10.68
C LYS A 523 -22.88 8.77 -12.13
N VAL A 524 -23.08 9.69 -13.07
CA VAL A 524 -23.17 9.38 -14.50
C VAL A 524 -21.87 9.73 -15.22
N PHE A 525 -21.37 8.77 -16.00
CA PHE A 525 -20.20 8.91 -16.86
C PHE A 525 -20.57 8.60 -18.30
N HIS A 526 -20.06 9.35 -19.27
CA HIS A 526 -20.17 9.05 -20.70
C HIS A 526 -18.79 9.07 -21.34
N ALA A 527 -18.36 7.91 -21.87
CA ALA A 527 -17.14 7.79 -22.64
C ALA A 527 -17.34 8.28 -24.07
N THR A 528 -16.44 9.11 -24.57
CA THR A 528 -16.40 9.46 -25.99
C THR A 528 -16.04 8.23 -26.84
N PRO A 529 -16.36 8.20 -28.14
CA PRO A 529 -15.92 7.13 -29.03
C PRO A 529 -14.39 6.99 -29.03
N LEU A 530 -13.90 5.76 -29.26
CA LEU A 530 -12.48 5.48 -29.44
C LEU A 530 -11.99 5.99 -30.79
N GLN A 531 -10.68 6.21 -30.91
CA GLN A 531 -10.06 6.25 -32.23
C GLN A 531 -10.19 4.88 -32.90
N ARG A 532 -10.50 4.90 -34.20
CA ARG A 532 -10.75 3.72 -35.04
C ARG A 532 -10.09 3.90 -36.41
N ALA A 533 -9.73 2.81 -37.06
CA ALA A 533 -8.96 2.83 -38.31
C ALA A 533 -9.77 3.31 -39.51
N ASP A 534 -11.06 2.99 -39.57
CA ASP A 534 -11.93 3.27 -40.70
C ASP A 534 -12.53 4.70 -40.71
N ARG A 535 -12.31 5.50 -39.66
CA ARG A 535 -12.75 6.89 -39.58
C ARG A 535 -11.66 7.80 -39.03
N THR A 536 -11.55 9.02 -39.52
CA THR A 536 -10.59 10.01 -39.02
C THR A 536 -11.07 10.61 -37.70
N ILE A 537 -10.13 11.20 -36.94
CA ILE A 537 -10.47 11.95 -35.72
C ILE A 537 -11.46 13.08 -36.05
N ASP A 538 -11.22 13.81 -37.14
CA ASP A 538 -12.11 14.90 -37.58
C ASP A 538 -13.54 14.42 -37.90
N GLN A 539 -13.68 13.21 -38.46
CA GLN A 539 -14.99 12.62 -38.74
C GLN A 539 -15.75 12.25 -37.45
N MET A 540 -15.03 11.90 -36.37
CA MET A 540 -15.62 11.56 -35.08
C MET A 540 -15.85 12.80 -34.21
N LYS A 541 -15.11 13.88 -34.46
CA LYS A 541 -15.09 15.09 -33.65
C LYS A 541 -16.47 15.69 -33.39
N THR A 542 -17.36 15.70 -34.39
CA THR A 542 -18.71 16.27 -34.24
C THR A 542 -19.54 15.53 -33.18
N ILE A 543 -19.36 14.22 -33.06
CA ILE A 543 -20.04 13.38 -32.07
C ILE A 543 -19.40 13.60 -30.69
N THR A 544 -18.06 13.55 -30.64
CA THR A 544 -17.29 13.78 -29.42
C THR A 544 -17.62 15.15 -28.80
N ASP A 545 -17.68 16.20 -29.61
CA ASP A 545 -18.03 17.56 -29.18
C ASP A 545 -19.49 17.63 -28.71
N ALA A 546 -20.43 16.99 -29.40
CA ALA A 546 -21.84 16.97 -29.00
C ALA A 546 -22.05 16.27 -27.65
N ILE A 547 -21.39 15.12 -27.44
CA ILE A 547 -21.37 14.41 -26.15
C ILE A 547 -20.84 15.33 -25.06
N LYS A 548 -19.66 15.94 -25.27
CA LYS A 548 -19.01 16.83 -24.30
C LYS A 548 -19.89 18.03 -23.95
N ARG A 549 -20.47 18.67 -24.96
CA ARG A 549 -21.31 19.86 -24.80
C ARG A 549 -22.59 19.56 -24.02
N MET A 550 -23.31 18.50 -24.39
CA MET A 550 -24.55 18.15 -23.70
C MET A 550 -24.28 17.58 -22.30
N ALA A 551 -23.19 16.82 -22.12
CA ALA A 551 -22.82 16.24 -20.83
C ALA A 551 -22.59 17.32 -19.76
N ALA A 552 -21.91 18.41 -20.13
CA ALA A 552 -21.68 19.57 -19.26
C ALA A 552 -22.98 20.20 -18.73
N THR A 553 -24.07 20.09 -19.48
CA THR A 553 -25.38 20.66 -19.10
C THR A 553 -26.08 19.83 -18.03
N TYR A 554 -25.88 18.51 -18.04
CA TYR A 554 -26.52 17.56 -17.15
C TYR A 554 -25.59 17.03 -16.05
N CYS A 555 -24.45 17.69 -15.83
CA CYS A 555 -23.42 17.27 -14.88
C CYS A 555 -22.94 15.81 -15.10
N VAL A 556 -23.01 15.33 -16.35
CA VAL A 556 -22.49 14.03 -16.75
C VAL A 556 -20.98 14.15 -16.93
N ARG A 557 -20.21 13.26 -16.30
CA ARG A 557 -18.75 13.29 -16.40
C ARG A 557 -18.30 12.62 -17.69
N VAL A 558 -17.48 13.33 -18.46
CA VAL A 558 -16.94 12.78 -19.70
C VAL A 558 -15.68 11.96 -19.41
N ILE A 559 -15.60 10.77 -20.00
CA ILE A 559 -14.38 9.98 -20.10
C ILE A 559 -13.85 10.14 -21.53
N ASP A 560 -12.72 10.83 -21.72
CA ASP A 560 -12.23 11.19 -23.05
C ASP A 560 -11.43 10.04 -23.69
N ALA A 561 -12.14 8.97 -24.05
CA ALA A 561 -11.53 7.77 -24.62
C ALA A 561 -10.93 8.00 -26.02
N GLU A 562 -11.34 9.06 -26.73
CA GLU A 562 -10.75 9.44 -28.02
C GLU A 562 -9.30 9.92 -27.83
N ALA A 563 -9.06 10.71 -26.79
CA ALA A 563 -7.77 11.34 -26.53
C ALA A 563 -6.87 10.54 -25.56
N GLU A 564 -7.46 9.82 -24.61
CA GLU A 564 -6.73 9.33 -23.44
C GLU A 564 -6.71 7.80 -23.29
N SER A 565 -7.43 7.04 -24.12
CA SER A 565 -7.51 5.58 -23.99
C SER A 565 -6.21 4.85 -24.32
N GLY A 566 -5.30 5.50 -25.04
CA GLY A 566 -4.07 4.90 -25.57
C GLY A 566 -4.26 4.12 -26.88
N ILE A 567 -5.50 3.96 -27.37
CA ILE A 567 -5.77 3.45 -28.72
C ILE A 567 -5.57 4.60 -29.70
N ILE A 568 -4.59 4.46 -30.59
CA ILE A 568 -4.22 5.49 -31.56
C ILE A 568 -4.47 4.94 -32.95
N ARG A 569 -5.34 5.62 -33.72
CA ARG A 569 -5.76 5.23 -35.07
C ARG A 569 -4.61 4.82 -35.98
N GLN A 570 -3.48 5.54 -35.91
CA GLN A 570 -2.32 5.32 -36.77
C GLN A 570 -1.68 3.92 -36.62
N PHE A 571 -1.93 3.23 -35.50
CA PHE A 571 -1.44 1.87 -35.25
C PHE A 571 -2.51 0.81 -35.48
N GLU A 572 -3.67 1.20 -35.99
CA GLU A 572 -4.80 0.30 -36.25
C GLU A 572 -5.02 0.14 -37.75
N VAL A 573 -5.52 -1.04 -38.16
CA VAL A 573 -5.68 -1.40 -39.57
C VAL A 573 -7.17 -1.45 -39.91
N ALA A 574 -7.59 -0.75 -40.96
CA ALA A 574 -8.97 -0.81 -41.42
C ALA A 574 -9.30 -2.20 -41.98
N ALA A 575 -10.39 -2.81 -41.51
CA ALA A 575 -10.79 -4.17 -41.87
C ALA A 575 -9.71 -5.24 -41.58
N GLY A 576 -8.80 -4.98 -40.64
CA GLY A 576 -7.73 -5.89 -40.27
C GLY A 576 -7.27 -5.72 -38.83
N ALA A 577 -6.41 -6.62 -38.37
CA ALA A 577 -5.85 -6.57 -37.03
C ALA A 577 -4.78 -5.47 -36.93
N GLY A 578 -5.00 -4.53 -36.02
CA GLY A 578 -4.05 -3.52 -35.60
C GLY A 578 -3.37 -3.87 -34.28
N ARG A 579 -2.79 -2.86 -33.61
CA ARG A 579 -2.15 -3.03 -32.30
C ARG A 579 -3.16 -3.43 -31.23
N TYR A 580 -4.32 -2.79 -31.19
CA TYR A 580 -5.34 -3.02 -30.15
C TYR A 580 -6.73 -3.33 -30.69
N LEU A 581 -7.00 -3.11 -31.98
CA LEU A 581 -8.28 -3.40 -32.63
C LEU A 581 -8.17 -4.61 -33.57
N THR A 582 -9.18 -5.48 -33.61
CA THR A 582 -9.18 -6.71 -34.42
C THR A 582 -9.55 -6.49 -35.88
N ASP A 583 -10.33 -5.46 -36.16
CA ASP A 583 -10.86 -5.11 -37.48
C ASP A 583 -10.77 -3.60 -37.77
N GLY A 584 -9.98 -2.89 -36.94
CA GLY A 584 -9.89 -1.44 -36.96
C GLY A 584 -11.01 -0.72 -36.19
N VAL A 585 -11.95 -1.43 -35.57
CA VAL A 585 -13.04 -0.83 -34.77
C VAL A 585 -13.16 -1.49 -33.40
N HIS A 586 -13.20 -2.81 -33.36
CA HIS A 586 -13.47 -3.60 -32.17
C HIS A 586 -12.18 -3.98 -31.44
N PRO A 587 -12.10 -3.81 -30.10
CA PRO A 587 -10.89 -4.16 -29.36
C PRO A 587 -10.59 -5.66 -29.34
N GLY A 588 -9.32 -6.01 -29.59
CA GLY A 588 -8.77 -7.33 -29.30
C GLY A 588 -8.55 -7.56 -27.81
N THR A 589 -8.04 -8.72 -27.41
CA THR A 589 -7.85 -9.08 -25.99
C THR A 589 -7.10 -8.01 -25.19
N ASP A 590 -5.99 -7.50 -25.72
CA ASP A 590 -5.19 -6.49 -25.02
C ASP A 590 -5.85 -5.12 -25.03
N GLY A 591 -6.53 -4.75 -26.13
CA GLY A 591 -7.36 -3.55 -26.19
C GLY A 591 -8.49 -3.57 -25.16
N ARG A 592 -9.19 -4.70 -24.99
CA ARG A 592 -10.26 -4.84 -23.99
C ARG A 592 -9.75 -4.67 -22.56
N LYS A 593 -8.60 -5.27 -22.22
CA LYS A 593 -7.97 -5.11 -20.89
C LYS A 593 -7.57 -3.66 -20.64
N MET A 594 -6.96 -3.01 -21.64
CA MET A 594 -6.54 -1.61 -21.55
C MET A 594 -7.73 -0.68 -21.34
N LEU A 595 -8.82 -0.89 -22.09
CA LEU A 595 -10.04 -0.12 -21.93
C LEU A 595 -10.70 -0.34 -20.57
N ALA A 596 -10.79 -1.59 -20.11
CA ALA A 596 -11.32 -1.87 -18.77
C ALA A 596 -10.53 -1.13 -17.68
N ASP A 597 -9.19 -1.19 -17.72
CA ASP A 597 -8.33 -0.48 -16.77
C ASP A 597 -8.49 1.04 -16.85
N TYR A 598 -8.47 1.61 -18.07
CA TYR A 598 -8.63 3.05 -18.28
C TYR A 598 -10.00 3.56 -17.81
N TYR A 599 -11.09 2.90 -18.21
CA TYR A 599 -12.44 3.29 -17.82
C TYR A 599 -12.64 3.20 -16.31
N MET A 600 -12.18 2.11 -15.67
CA MET A 600 -12.31 1.97 -14.22
C MET A 600 -11.54 3.06 -13.48
N LYS A 601 -10.29 3.36 -13.87
CA LYS A 601 -9.52 4.46 -13.27
C LYS A 601 -10.24 5.80 -13.36
N ARG A 602 -10.89 6.08 -14.49
CA ARG A 602 -11.62 7.35 -14.70
C ARG A 602 -12.92 7.40 -13.91
N ILE A 603 -13.64 6.29 -13.82
CA ILE A 603 -14.86 6.17 -13.02
C ILE A 603 -14.52 6.36 -11.54
N ILE A 604 -13.58 5.55 -11.01
CA ILE A 604 -13.13 5.62 -9.62
C ILE A 604 -12.70 7.05 -9.27
N ARG A 605 -11.85 7.68 -10.09
CA ARG A 605 -11.37 9.04 -9.85
C ARG A 605 -12.50 10.07 -9.81
N GLY A 606 -13.63 9.81 -10.47
CA GLY A 606 -14.81 10.65 -10.31
C GLY A 606 -15.58 10.36 -9.02
N LEU A 607 -15.52 9.17 -8.45
CA LEU A 607 -16.30 8.85 -7.25
C LEU A 607 -15.75 9.53 -5.99
N VAL A 608 -14.43 9.78 -5.93
CA VAL A 608 -13.76 10.69 -4.98
C VAL A 608 -13.85 12.14 -5.42
#